data_AF-A0A1B6IHK7-F1
#
_entry.id   AF-A0A1B6IHK7-F1
#
_cell.length_a   1.000
_cell.length_b   1.000
_cell.length_c   1.000
_cell.angle_alpha   90.00
_cell.angle_beta   90.00
_cell.angle_gamma   90.00
#
_symmetry.space_group_name_H-M   'P 1'
#
loop_
_entity.id
_entity.type
_entity.pdbx_description
1 polymer ?
#
loop_
_entity_poly.entity_id
_entity_poly.type
_entity_poly.pdbx_seq_one_letter_code
_entity_poly.pdbx_strand_id
1 'polypeptide(L)'
;QLLHAKGRTKCQNVSYSLFQMFTDTLGLYMRVESRLASIDGYRAPQFSKFPFSSQSPLRFEFSSTTQKASIEDLIGYISTTSSYQNYLEKQGETEASALLTDFKSQIAEQLGGEKKLEGLTFDITFPYFLLLSRKDL
;
A
#
# COMPACT_ATOMS: atom_id res chain seq x y z
N GLN A 1 1.41 3.13 -3.01
CA GLN A 1 0.91 1.77 -3.25
C GLN A 1 -0.40 1.70 -2.49
N LEU A 2 -1.52 1.76 -3.20
CA LEU A 2 -2.85 1.74 -2.62
C LEU A 2 -3.40 0.32 -2.80
N LEU A 3 -3.44 -0.43 -1.72
CA LEU A 3 -3.82 -1.85 -1.72
C LEU A 3 -5.34 -1.96 -1.82
N HIS A 4 -5.83 -2.62 -2.87
CA HIS A 4 -7.25 -2.86 -3.07
C HIS A 4 -7.57 -4.34 -2.83
N ALA A 5 -7.91 -4.74 -1.61
CA ALA A 5 -8.37 -6.11 -1.37
C ALA A 5 -9.81 -6.27 -1.91
N LYS A 6 -10.01 -7.09 -2.95
CA LYS A 6 -11.32 -7.32 -3.58
C LYS A 6 -11.82 -8.73 -3.26
N GLY A 7 -12.59 -8.88 -2.18
CA GLY A 7 -13.32 -10.11 -1.87
C GLY A 7 -14.76 -10.07 -2.40
N ARG A 8 -15.13 -11.04 -3.26
CA ARG A 8 -16.55 -11.25 -3.61
C ARG A 8 -17.29 -11.88 -2.42
N THR A 9 -18.50 -11.37 -2.18
CA THR A 9 -19.49 -11.73 -1.15
C THR A 9 -19.20 -11.29 0.30
N LYS A 10 -19.96 -10.29 0.79
CA LYS A 10 -19.96 -9.69 2.15
C LYS A 10 -18.64 -9.12 2.69
N CYS A 11 -17.63 -8.92 1.84
CA CYS A 11 -16.30 -8.42 2.22
C CYS A 11 -16.22 -6.88 2.14
N GLN A 12 -16.93 -6.17 3.03
CA GLN A 12 -16.61 -4.76 3.29
C GLN A 12 -15.64 -4.70 4.47
N ASN A 13 -14.42 -4.21 4.20
CA ASN A 13 -13.60 -3.29 5.01
C ASN A 13 -12.13 -3.60 5.33
N VAL A 14 -11.56 -4.77 5.01
CA VAL A 14 -10.09 -4.94 5.19
C VAL A 14 -9.31 -3.96 4.31
N SER A 15 -9.74 -3.78 3.05
CA SER A 15 -9.14 -2.80 2.14
C SER A 15 -9.29 -1.36 2.63
N TYR A 16 -10.37 -1.05 3.37
CA TYR A 16 -10.64 0.29 3.86
C TYR A 16 -9.81 0.60 5.11
N SER A 17 -9.71 -0.33 6.07
CA SER A 17 -8.83 -0.19 7.23
C SER A 17 -7.37 -0.06 6.82
N LEU A 18 -6.94 -0.84 5.82
CA LEU A 18 -5.59 -0.75 5.28
C LEU A 18 -5.35 0.61 4.59
N PHE A 19 -6.33 1.08 3.82
CA PHE A 19 -6.28 2.42 3.21
C PHE A 19 -6.14 3.50 4.28
N GLN A 20 -7.02 3.52 5.28
CA GLN A 20 -7.01 4.51 6.37
C GLN A 20 -5.68 4.50 7.13
N MET A 21 -5.14 3.33 7.48
CA MET A 21 -3.84 3.25 8.14
C MET A 21 -2.73 3.89 7.28
N PHE A 22 -2.73 3.66 5.96
CA PHE A 22 -1.74 4.23 5.05
C PHE A 22 -1.95 5.72 4.73
N THR A 23 -3.18 6.24 4.76
CA THR A 23 -3.46 7.64 4.44
C THR A 23 -3.46 8.54 5.66
N ASP A 24 -4.06 8.08 6.76
CA ASP A 24 -4.39 8.93 7.90
C ASP A 24 -3.26 8.90 8.92
N THR A 25 -2.70 7.71 9.20
CA THR A 25 -1.60 7.54 10.16
C THR A 25 -0.25 7.58 9.45
N LEU A 26 0.07 6.56 8.65
CA LEU A 26 1.38 6.41 8.03
C LEU A 26 1.61 7.44 6.91
N GLY A 27 0.54 8.00 6.36
CA GLY A 27 0.59 9.03 5.32
C GLY A 27 1.42 10.23 5.78
N LEU A 28 1.29 10.64 7.04
CA LEU A 28 2.03 11.75 7.65
C LEU A 28 3.55 11.52 7.70
N TYR A 29 3.97 10.27 7.65
CA TYR A 29 5.37 9.83 7.73
C TYR A 29 5.93 9.45 6.35
N MET A 30 5.10 9.50 5.32
CA MET A 30 5.50 9.32 3.94
C MET A 30 6.13 10.61 3.40
N ARG A 31 7.27 10.49 2.70
CA ARG A 31 7.89 11.61 1.98
C ARG A 31 6.91 12.19 0.96
N VAL A 32 6.97 13.51 0.74
CA VAL A 32 6.03 14.24 -0.12
C VAL A 32 6.02 13.68 -1.55
N GLU A 33 7.20 13.37 -2.10
CA GLU A 33 7.36 12.81 -3.44
C GLU A 33 6.73 11.42 -3.52
N SER A 34 6.97 10.58 -2.50
CA SER A 34 6.33 9.28 -2.39
C SER A 34 4.83 9.42 -2.30
N ARG A 35 4.30 10.39 -1.55
CA ARG A 35 2.86 10.65 -1.41
C ARG A 35 2.23 11.07 -2.75
N LEU A 36 2.84 12.02 -3.46
CA LEU A 36 2.44 12.46 -4.80
C LEU A 36 2.43 11.29 -5.80
N ALA A 37 3.43 10.41 -5.73
CA ALA A 37 3.49 9.22 -6.56
C ALA A 37 2.40 8.20 -6.20
N SER A 38 2.27 7.89 -4.91
CA SER A 38 1.53 6.74 -4.42
C SER A 38 0.05 6.99 -4.15
N ILE A 39 -0.35 8.24 -3.86
CA ILE A 39 -1.73 8.66 -3.64
C ILE A 39 -2.28 9.32 -4.90
N ASP A 40 -1.53 10.22 -5.55
CA ASP A 40 -2.00 10.94 -6.74
C ASP A 40 -1.72 10.18 -8.07
N GLY A 41 -1.15 8.98 -7.96
CA GLY A 41 -1.21 7.94 -8.99
C GLY A 41 -0.30 8.14 -10.21
N TYR A 42 0.84 8.82 -10.06
CA TYR A 42 1.80 9.09 -11.16
C TYR A 42 1.18 9.78 -12.39
N ARG A 43 0.00 10.38 -12.26
CA ARG A 43 -0.69 11.09 -13.36
C ARG A 43 -0.22 12.53 -13.51
N ALA A 44 0.52 13.03 -12.52
CA ALA A 44 0.97 14.40 -12.51
C ALA A 44 2.10 14.63 -13.55
N PRO A 45 2.12 15.78 -14.27
CA PRO A 45 3.05 16.01 -15.37
C PRO A 45 4.53 15.86 -15.01
N GLN A 46 4.92 16.11 -13.75
CA GLN A 46 6.29 15.92 -13.28
C GLN A 46 6.79 14.47 -13.41
N PHE A 47 5.90 13.47 -13.41
CA PHE A 47 6.25 12.06 -13.57
C PHE A 47 6.34 11.62 -15.04
N SER A 48 5.91 12.47 -15.97
CA SER A 48 6.00 12.21 -17.42
C SER A 48 7.29 12.74 -18.07
N LYS A 49 8.07 13.55 -17.34
CA LYS A 49 9.34 14.10 -17.82
C LYS A 49 10.49 13.18 -17.43
N PHE A 50 10.97 12.37 -18.38
CA PHE A 50 12.17 11.55 -18.16
C PHE A 50 13.44 12.34 -18.43
N PRO A 51 14.47 12.23 -17.57
CA PRO A 51 15.76 12.87 -17.80
C PRO A 51 16.54 12.25 -18.99
N PHE A 52 16.06 11.14 -19.55
CA PHE A 52 16.76 10.37 -20.60
C PHE A 52 16.00 10.31 -21.93
N SER A 53 14.82 10.91 -22.02
CA SER A 53 14.02 10.91 -23.24
C SER A 53 13.30 12.25 -23.40
N SER A 54 13.56 12.93 -24.51
CA SER A 54 12.82 14.12 -24.94
C SER A 54 11.49 13.76 -25.61
N GLN A 55 11.26 12.48 -25.89
CA GLN A 55 10.05 11.99 -26.54
C GLN A 55 8.98 11.57 -25.54
N SER A 56 7.73 11.52 -26.01
CA SER A 56 6.63 10.96 -25.23
C SER A 56 6.87 9.47 -24.94
N PRO A 57 6.40 8.95 -23.79
CA PRO A 57 6.55 7.53 -23.48
C PRO A 57 5.92 6.65 -24.56
N LEU A 58 6.62 5.58 -24.95
CA LEU A 58 6.14 4.57 -25.90
C LEU A 58 5.00 3.74 -25.32
N ARG A 59 5.01 3.55 -24.00
CA ARG A 59 3.99 2.77 -23.29
C ARG A 59 3.78 3.38 -21.92
N PHE A 60 2.52 3.66 -21.59
CA PHE A 60 2.10 3.97 -20.23
C PHE A 60 0.87 3.14 -19.90
N GLU A 61 1.04 2.20 -18.98
CA GLU A 61 -0.01 1.27 -18.59
C GLU A 61 -0.17 1.22 -17.09
N PHE A 62 -1.41 1.07 -16.64
CA PHE A 62 -1.75 0.74 -15.27
C PHE A 62 -2.28 -0.67 -15.23
N SER A 63 -1.76 -1.46 -14.30
CA SER A 63 -2.20 -2.83 -14.07
C SER A 63 -2.14 -3.12 -12.57
N SER A 64 -2.50 -4.33 -12.19
CA SER A 64 -2.41 -4.78 -10.81
C SER A 64 -2.13 -6.27 -10.76
N THR A 65 -1.34 -6.69 -9.78
CA THR A 65 -1.18 -8.10 -9.43
C THR A 65 -1.89 -8.38 -8.12
N THR A 66 -2.47 -9.58 -7.97
CA THR A 66 -3.12 -9.99 -6.73
C THR A 66 -2.40 -11.21 -6.18
N GLN A 67 -2.07 -11.16 -4.89
CA GLN A 67 -1.43 -12.26 -4.18
C GLN A 67 -2.30 -12.68 -3.01
N LYS A 68 -2.34 -13.98 -2.73
CA LYS A 68 -2.96 -14.53 -1.53
C LYS A 68 -1.95 -14.50 -0.40
N ALA A 69 -2.34 -13.95 0.73
CA ALA A 69 -1.47 -13.76 1.88
C ALA A 69 -2.24 -13.95 3.18
N SER A 70 -1.56 -14.37 4.24
CA SER A 70 -2.13 -14.40 5.59
C SER A 70 -2.18 -12.99 6.20
N ILE A 71 -2.82 -12.85 7.36
CA ILE A 71 -2.75 -11.59 8.12
C ILE A 71 -1.31 -11.26 8.55
N GLU A 72 -0.51 -12.27 8.91
CA GLU A 72 0.87 -12.07 9.33
C GLU A 72 1.75 -11.59 8.18
N ASP A 73 1.52 -12.10 6.97
CA ASP A 73 2.20 -11.61 5.76
C ASP A 73 1.85 -10.14 5.47
N LEU A 74 0.58 -9.76 5.68
CA LEU A 74 0.14 -8.37 5.52
C LEU A 74 0.81 -7.45 6.55
N ILE A 75 0.86 -7.86 7.83
CA ILE A 75 1.55 -7.12 8.90
C ILE A 75 3.05 -7.00 8.61
N GLY A 76 3.69 -8.10 8.20
CA GLY A 76 5.09 -8.12 7.80
C GLY A 76 5.37 -7.21 6.60
N TYR A 77 4.48 -7.19 5.62
CA TYR A 77 4.59 -6.25 4.51
C TYR A 77 4.51 -4.79 4.98
N ILE A 78 3.51 -4.45 5.80
CA ILE A 78 3.33 -3.08 6.33
C ILE A 78 4.59 -2.63 7.08
N SER A 79 5.15 -3.50 7.92
CA SER A 79 6.34 -3.18 8.71
C SER A 79 7.56 -2.88 7.82
N THR A 80 7.64 -3.45 6.61
CA THR A 80 8.75 -3.15 5.68
C THR A 80 8.61 -1.80 4.95
N THR A 81 7.45 -1.15 5.03
CA THR A 81 7.22 0.12 4.32
C THR A 81 8.01 1.26 4.94
N SER A 82 8.57 2.14 4.11
CA SER A 82 9.34 3.30 4.58
C SER A 82 8.51 4.25 5.45
N SER A 83 7.21 4.36 5.21
CA SER A 83 6.31 5.16 6.06
C SER A 83 6.18 4.58 7.47
N TYR A 84 6.12 3.25 7.60
CA TYR A 84 6.13 2.60 8.91
C TYR A 84 7.49 2.73 9.59
N GLN A 85 8.59 2.54 8.86
CA GLN A 85 9.94 2.73 9.41
C GLN A 85 10.16 4.16 9.92
N ASN A 86 9.71 5.17 9.16
CA ASN A 86 9.75 6.56 9.61
C ASN A 86 8.83 6.83 10.82
N TYR A 87 7.70 6.12 10.93
CA TYR A 87 6.82 6.18 12.10
C TYR A 87 7.52 5.60 13.33
N LEU A 88 8.11 4.41 13.19
CA LEU A 88 8.90 3.72 14.21
C LEU A 88 10.06 4.58 14.71
N GLU A 89 10.83 5.18 13.79
CA GLU A 89 11.95 6.07 14.15
C GLU A 89 11.50 7.29 14.95
N LYS A 90 10.29 7.82 14.70
CA LYS A 90 9.80 9.05 15.34
C LYS A 90 9.02 8.80 16.63
N GLN A 91 8.23 7.75 16.68
CA GLN A 91 7.32 7.47 17.81
C GLN A 91 7.90 6.45 18.77
N GLY A 92 8.80 5.57 18.32
CA GLY A 92 9.37 4.50 19.13
C GLY A 92 8.71 3.15 18.87
N GLU A 93 9.35 2.11 19.41
CA GLU A 93 8.97 0.70 19.19
C GLU A 93 7.62 0.35 19.79
N THR A 94 7.30 0.88 20.98
CA THR A 94 6.05 0.61 21.68
C THR A 94 4.85 1.08 20.86
N GLU A 95 4.87 2.33 20.40
CA GLU A 95 3.81 2.96 19.62
C GLU A 95 3.68 2.31 18.23
N ALA A 96 4.79 1.93 17.61
CA ALA A 96 4.78 1.25 16.31
C ALA A 96 4.19 -0.17 16.41
N SER A 97 4.56 -0.92 17.44
CA SER A 97 4.01 -2.24 17.71
C SER A 97 2.53 -2.19 18.06
N ALA A 98 2.11 -1.20 18.85
CA ALA A 98 0.70 -0.95 19.17
C ALA A 98 -0.12 -0.69 17.90
N LEU A 99 0.39 0.13 16.96
CA LEU A 99 -0.29 0.41 15.69
C LEU A 99 -0.57 -0.86 14.88
N LEU A 100 0.40 -1.78 14.77
CA LEU A 100 0.20 -3.05 14.05
C LEU A 100 -0.78 -3.98 14.79
N THR A 101 -0.71 -4.00 16.12
CA THR A 101 -1.63 -4.77 16.98
C THR A 101 -3.07 -4.28 16.84
N ASP A 102 -3.27 -2.97 16.87
CA ASP A 102 -4.57 -2.33 16.72
C ASP A 102 -5.15 -2.59 15.33
N PHE A 103 -4.32 -2.48 14.29
CA PHE A 103 -4.73 -2.79 12.92
C PHE A 103 -5.16 -4.26 12.76
N LYS A 104 -4.40 -5.20 13.32
CA LYS A 104 -4.77 -6.62 13.33
C LYS A 104 -6.10 -6.86 14.07
N SER A 105 -6.30 -6.20 15.20
CA SER A 105 -7.52 -6.29 16.01
C SER A 105 -8.74 -5.76 15.24
N GLN A 106 -8.61 -4.62 14.54
CA GLN A 106 -9.68 -4.07 13.71
C GLN A 106 -10.10 -5.03 12.59
N ILE A 107 -9.12 -5.71 11.94
CA ILE A 107 -9.43 -6.74 10.95
C ILE A 107 -10.12 -7.93 11.61
N ALA A 108 -9.66 -8.36 12.79
CA ALA A 108 -10.28 -9.45 13.54
C ALA A 108 -11.76 -9.16 13.81
N GLU A 109 -12.08 -7.96 14.29
CA GLU A 109 -13.44 -7.52 14.57
C GLU A 109 -14.32 -7.54 13.32
N GLN A 110 -13.82 -7.02 12.20
CA GLN A 110 -14.54 -7.02 10.92
C GLN A 110 -14.87 -8.42 10.41
N LEU A 111 -14.03 -9.41 10.73
CA LEU A 111 -14.21 -10.81 10.33
C LEU A 111 -15.00 -11.62 11.37
N GLY A 112 -15.35 -11.03 12.51
CA GLY A 112 -16.11 -11.64 13.57
C GLY A 112 -15.27 -12.47 14.56
N GLY A 113 -14.04 -12.04 14.84
CA GLY A 113 -13.19 -12.49 15.94
C GLY A 113 -11.83 -13.06 15.52
N GLU A 114 -10.85 -13.03 16.43
CA GLU A 114 -9.47 -13.47 16.18
C GLU A 114 -9.35 -14.93 15.74
N LYS A 115 -10.17 -15.83 16.29
CA LYS A 115 -10.16 -17.26 15.91
C LYS A 115 -10.48 -17.49 14.44
N LYS A 116 -11.14 -16.53 13.77
CA LYS A 116 -11.42 -16.62 12.34
C LYS A 116 -10.25 -16.13 11.50
N LEU A 117 -9.32 -15.34 12.03
CA LEU A 117 -8.13 -14.91 11.29
C LEU A 117 -7.17 -16.07 11.01
N GLU A 118 -7.10 -17.03 11.93
CA GLU A 118 -6.25 -18.22 11.78
C GLU A 118 -6.67 -19.04 10.56
N GLY A 119 -5.76 -19.17 9.59
CA GLY A 119 -6.00 -19.93 8.36
C GLY A 119 -6.77 -19.17 7.26
N LEU A 120 -7.20 -17.93 7.50
CA LEU A 120 -7.73 -17.09 6.42
C LEU A 120 -6.62 -16.57 5.51
N THR A 121 -6.94 -16.51 4.22
CA THR A 121 -6.10 -15.86 3.22
C THR A 121 -6.85 -14.67 2.63
N PHE A 122 -6.11 -13.59 2.44
CA PHE A 122 -6.57 -12.34 1.87
C PHE A 122 -6.01 -12.18 0.47
N ASP A 123 -6.85 -11.78 -0.46
CA ASP A 123 -6.40 -11.30 -1.76
C ASP A 123 -5.88 -9.87 -1.60
N ILE A 124 -4.56 -9.69 -1.64
CA ILE A 124 -3.91 -8.39 -1.63
C ILE A 124 -3.59 -7.97 -3.06
N THR A 125 -4.24 -6.92 -3.55
CA THR A 125 -3.98 -6.38 -4.89
C THR A 125 -3.01 -5.20 -4.83
N PHE A 126 -1.90 -5.35 -5.54
CA PHE A 126 -0.85 -4.35 -5.70
C PHE A 126 -0.99 -3.68 -7.07
N PRO A 127 -1.41 -2.39 -7.13
CA PRO A 127 -1.37 -1.64 -8.37
C PRO A 127 0.07 -1.32 -8.75
N TYR A 128 0.36 -1.42 -10.04
CA TYR A 128 1.63 -0.99 -10.62
C TYR A 128 1.37 -0.26 -11.93
N PHE A 129 2.34 0.54 -12.35
CA PHE A 129 2.35 1.14 -13.67
C PHE A 129 3.63 0.74 -14.39
N LEU A 130 3.53 0.62 -15.70
CA LEU A 130 4.66 0.41 -16.58
C LEU A 130 4.79 1.63 -17.47
N LEU A 131 5.98 2.22 -17.44
CA LEU A 131 6.31 3.40 -18.21
C LEU A 131 7.59 3.09 -19.00
N LEU A 132 7.44 3.02 -20.33
CA LEU A 132 8.51 2.63 -21.24
C LEU A 132 8.81 3.80 -22.17
N SER A 133 10.07 4.22 -22.23
CA SER A 133 10.56 5.27 -23.13
C SER A 133 11.86 4.81 -23.79
N ARG A 134 12.22 5.41 -24.94
CA ARG A 134 13.53 5.22 -25.56
C ARG A 134 14.50 6.28 -25.06
N LYS A 135 15.71 5.86 -24.73
CA LYS A 135 16.80 6.78 -24.42
C LYS A 135 17.14 7.59 -25.69
N ASP A 136 17.34 8.90 -25.53
CA ASP A 136 17.88 9.74 -26.59
C ASP A 136 19.31 9.31 -26.93
N LEU A 137 19.67 9.39 -28.22
CA LEU A 137 21.01 9.05 -28.72
C LEU A 137 22.05 10.10 -28.30
#